data_AF-A0A8H7LU75-F1
#
_entry.id   AF-A0A8H7LU75-F1
#
_cell.length_a   1.000
_cell.length_b   1.000
_cell.length_c   1.000
_cell.angle_alpha   90.00
_cell.angle_beta   90.00
_cell.angle_gamma   90.00
#
_symmetry.space_group_name_H-M   'P 1'
#
loop_
_entity.id
_entity.type
_entity.pdbx_description
1 polymer ?
#
loop_
_entity_poly.entity_id
_entity_poly.type
_entity_poly.pdbx_seq_one_letter_code
_entity_poly.pdbx_strand_id
1 'polypeptide(L)'
;MQPHHPPPPQIPGRLVDDKEKLIQLKRHVAGLCNVDNLRFVGSQPVSFGSRDLSRLEREDYWVCEKSDGIRVLVLIVSFPSNDQEVYLIDRKNEYRQQDGLFFPHPMDPRRALGNTLLDAELVTDYDPETKQETLNLLAFDCIVGDAQNLMSKSLTSRYGRLKEWVIKPYQKMLQEHPSMRAVQPFGIHEKEMQRSYSIEMVLQSIPNLKHGNDGLIFTCAESGYVIGTDHRILKWKPPSENSIDFKLELRFPPLPGRPSEPDFTAKPVFQLLVWTGNNSYEHFDTMQVDDAQWESWKASGEQYDDRVVEVTWDKAAKNWVYHRFRDDKDHGNHQSVVDKILESIRDGVEAEQLVSHANTIRTNWKEREKSAVSGAHYPPSGGYPPSGQYGGPPAFVAGLGIRR
;
A
#
# COMPACT_ATOMS: atom_id res chain seq x y z
N MET A 1 15.59 8.63 14.86
CA MET A 1 14.12 8.58 14.98
C MET A 1 13.56 8.99 13.63
N GLN A 2 12.82 8.11 12.95
CA GLN A 2 12.08 8.54 11.76
C GLN A 2 11.11 9.66 12.18
N PRO A 3 10.92 10.69 11.35
CA PRO A 3 9.95 11.74 11.64
C PRO A 3 8.58 11.10 11.92
N HIS A 4 7.90 11.56 12.97
CA HIS A 4 6.58 11.07 13.35
C HIS A 4 5.58 11.49 12.27
N HIS A 5 5.35 10.64 11.28
CA HIS A 5 4.30 10.86 10.31
C HIS A 5 2.93 10.61 10.97
N PRO A 6 1.89 11.34 10.55
CA PRO A 6 0.54 11.09 11.03
C PRO A 6 0.10 9.65 10.68
N PRO A 7 -0.77 9.03 11.48
CA PRO A 7 -1.30 7.72 11.18
C PRO A 7 -2.08 7.73 9.85
N PRO A 8 -2.33 6.55 9.25
CA PRO A 8 -3.15 6.46 8.04
C PRO A 8 -4.49 7.20 8.18
N PRO A 9 -4.93 7.94 7.15
CA PRO A 9 -6.14 8.77 7.22
C PRO A 9 -7.40 7.94 7.35
N GLN A 10 -8.49 8.56 7.82
CA GLN A 10 -9.83 7.99 7.56
C GLN A 10 -10.25 8.28 6.11
N ILE A 11 -10.97 7.35 5.48
CA ILE A 11 -11.45 7.55 4.12
C ILE A 11 -12.59 8.60 4.14
N PRO A 12 -12.44 9.74 3.45
CA PRO A 12 -13.45 10.79 3.42
C PRO A 12 -14.68 10.37 2.61
N GLY A 13 -15.70 11.22 2.63
CA GLY A 13 -16.92 11.06 1.84
C GLY A 13 -18.03 10.28 2.54
N ARG A 14 -19.22 10.32 1.93
CA ARG A 14 -20.44 9.71 2.48
C ARG A 14 -20.47 8.22 2.16
N LEU A 15 -20.58 7.38 3.18
CA LEU A 15 -20.79 5.95 3.00
C LEU A 15 -22.08 5.70 2.20
N VAL A 16 -22.02 4.83 1.21
CA VAL A 16 -23.21 4.37 0.48
C VAL A 16 -23.90 3.29 1.31
N ASP A 17 -24.91 3.71 2.07
CA ASP A 17 -25.74 2.87 2.95
C ASP A 17 -26.98 2.29 2.24
N ASP A 18 -27.42 2.93 1.16
CA ASP A 18 -28.45 2.39 0.27
C ASP A 18 -27.99 1.07 -0.37
N LYS A 19 -28.67 -0.02 0.00
CA LYS A 19 -28.32 -1.38 -0.43
C LYS A 19 -28.49 -1.59 -1.93
N GLU A 20 -29.50 -0.98 -2.55
CA GLU A 20 -29.74 -1.14 -3.99
C GLU A 20 -28.66 -0.41 -4.79
N LYS A 21 -28.35 0.84 -4.41
CA LYS A 21 -27.25 1.62 -5.01
C LYS A 21 -25.92 0.89 -4.85
N LEU A 22 -25.63 0.36 -3.66
CA LEU A 22 -24.40 -0.39 -3.40
C LEU A 22 -24.30 -1.65 -4.29
N ILE A 23 -25.39 -2.41 -4.45
CA ILE A 23 -25.40 -3.59 -5.34
C ILE A 23 -25.21 -3.17 -6.80
N GLN A 24 -25.84 -2.08 -7.24
CA GLN A 24 -25.67 -1.55 -8.60
C GLN A 24 -24.21 -1.14 -8.86
N LEU A 25 -23.57 -0.41 -7.94
CA LEU A 25 -22.16 -0.03 -8.04
C LEU A 25 -21.25 -1.26 -8.10
N LYS A 26 -21.48 -2.27 -7.26
CA LYS A 26 -20.71 -3.52 -7.28
C LYS A 26 -20.89 -4.28 -8.60
N ARG A 27 -22.11 -4.34 -9.14
CA ARG A 27 -22.39 -4.95 -10.45
C ARG A 27 -21.73 -4.17 -11.57
N HIS A 28 -21.70 -2.85 -11.47
CA HIS A 28 -21.04 -1.99 -12.44
C HIS A 28 -19.53 -2.25 -12.45
N VAL A 29 -18.86 -2.24 -11.30
CA VAL A 29 -17.43 -2.60 -11.18
C VAL A 29 -17.17 -4.01 -11.72
N ALA A 30 -18.01 -4.98 -11.35
CA ALA A 30 -17.89 -6.36 -11.84
C ALA A 30 -18.01 -6.44 -13.38
N GLY A 31 -18.96 -5.70 -13.97
CA GLY A 31 -19.13 -5.59 -15.41
C GLY A 31 -17.94 -4.92 -16.11
N LEU A 32 -17.42 -3.81 -15.57
CA LEU A 32 -16.22 -3.15 -16.10
C LEU A 32 -15.00 -4.08 -16.09
N CYS A 33 -14.88 -4.89 -15.04
CA CYS A 33 -13.80 -5.87 -14.87
C CYS A 33 -14.07 -7.22 -15.56
N ASN A 34 -15.22 -7.44 -16.18
CA ASN A 34 -15.65 -8.74 -16.73
C ASN A 34 -15.51 -9.91 -15.72
N VAL A 35 -16.05 -9.73 -14.51
CA VAL A 35 -16.09 -10.78 -13.47
C VAL A 35 -17.52 -11.08 -13.01
N ASP A 36 -17.78 -12.33 -12.67
CA ASP A 36 -19.13 -12.82 -12.33
C ASP A 36 -19.50 -12.67 -10.84
N ASN A 37 -18.66 -12.01 -10.04
CA ASN A 37 -18.86 -11.88 -8.61
C ASN A 37 -18.68 -10.42 -8.14
N LEU A 38 -19.30 -10.10 -7.00
CA LEU A 38 -19.33 -8.76 -6.44
C LEU A 38 -18.24 -8.52 -5.37
N ARG A 39 -17.14 -9.30 -5.39
CA ARG A 39 -16.05 -9.14 -4.42
C ARG A 39 -15.16 -7.96 -4.79
N PHE A 40 -14.31 -7.55 -3.85
CA PHE A 40 -13.30 -6.52 -4.10
C PHE A 40 -12.36 -6.97 -5.22
N VAL A 41 -12.12 -6.10 -6.20
CA VAL A 41 -11.34 -6.42 -7.41
C VAL A 41 -9.87 -6.00 -7.34
N GLY A 42 -9.42 -5.39 -6.24
CA GLY A 42 -8.04 -4.96 -6.11
C GLY A 42 -7.06 -6.13 -5.97
N SER A 43 -5.88 -6.02 -6.60
CA SER A 43 -4.75 -6.94 -6.47
C SER A 43 -4.21 -6.97 -5.03
N GLN A 44 -3.46 -7.97 -4.60
CA GLN A 44 -2.83 -8.02 -3.27
C GLN A 44 -1.38 -8.47 -3.40
N PRO A 45 -0.41 -7.68 -2.90
CA PRO A 45 1.00 -8.03 -3.01
C PRO A 45 1.39 -9.16 -2.06
N VAL A 46 2.41 -9.92 -2.45
CA VAL A 46 3.06 -10.94 -1.63
C VAL A 46 4.36 -10.41 -1.02
N SER A 47 4.76 -10.94 0.13
CA SER A 47 6.02 -10.53 0.78
C SER A 47 7.22 -10.89 -0.08
N PHE A 48 8.13 -9.93 -0.25
CA PHE A 48 9.40 -10.11 -0.93
C PHE A 48 10.37 -10.91 -0.05
N GLY A 49 10.99 -11.94 -0.59
CA GLY A 49 12.06 -12.69 0.07
C GLY A 49 13.30 -12.87 -0.80
N SER A 50 14.32 -13.51 -0.25
CA SER A 50 15.61 -13.79 -0.93
C SER A 50 15.45 -14.38 -2.34
N ARG A 51 14.49 -15.29 -2.54
CA ARG A 51 14.19 -15.92 -3.85
C ARG A 51 13.78 -14.92 -4.93
N ASP A 52 13.19 -13.79 -4.54
CA ASP A 52 12.62 -12.82 -5.47
C ASP A 52 13.68 -11.86 -6.03
N LEU A 53 14.89 -11.79 -5.44
CA LEU A 53 16.04 -11.09 -6.03
C LEU A 53 16.31 -11.59 -7.45
N SER A 54 16.37 -12.92 -7.61
CA SER A 54 16.55 -13.55 -8.92
C SER A 54 15.41 -13.26 -9.90
N ARG A 55 14.21 -12.92 -9.40
CA ARG A 55 13.07 -12.52 -10.25
C ARG A 55 13.28 -11.12 -10.79
N LEU A 56 13.70 -10.16 -9.94
CA LEU A 56 14.03 -8.80 -10.37
C LEU A 56 15.16 -8.77 -11.42
N GLU A 57 16.10 -9.71 -11.35
CA GLU A 57 17.18 -9.83 -12.34
C GLU A 57 16.70 -10.36 -13.69
N ARG A 58 15.64 -11.17 -13.72
CA ARG A 58 15.16 -11.88 -14.92
C ARG A 58 13.98 -11.19 -15.62
N GLU A 59 13.19 -10.44 -14.87
CA GLU A 59 11.96 -9.80 -15.34
C GLU A 59 12.02 -8.27 -15.14
N ASP A 60 11.26 -7.55 -15.94
CA ASP A 60 11.15 -6.10 -15.83
C ASP A 60 10.16 -5.72 -14.73
N TYR A 61 10.65 -5.10 -13.67
CA TYR A 61 9.86 -4.56 -12.56
C TYR A 61 9.99 -3.05 -12.45
N TRP A 62 8.93 -2.38 -12.04
CA TRP A 62 9.00 -1.03 -11.51
C TRP A 62 9.02 -1.07 -9.99
N VAL A 63 9.57 -0.03 -9.37
CA VAL A 63 9.69 0.14 -7.93
C VAL A 63 9.21 1.52 -7.53
N CYS A 64 8.48 1.59 -6.42
CA CYS A 64 8.12 2.83 -5.74
C CYS A 64 8.19 2.63 -4.23
N GLU A 65 8.17 3.74 -3.50
CA GLU A 65 8.03 3.72 -2.05
C GLU A 65 6.69 3.09 -1.65
N LYS A 66 6.65 2.34 -0.56
CA LYS A 66 5.42 1.79 0.01
C LYS A 66 4.88 2.78 1.05
N SER A 67 3.82 3.51 0.68
CA SER A 67 3.26 4.52 1.57
C SER A 67 2.56 3.84 2.74
N ASP A 68 2.59 4.48 3.90
CA ASP A 68 1.77 4.13 5.06
C ASP A 68 0.41 4.85 4.96
N GLY A 69 -0.44 4.35 4.07
CA GLY A 69 -1.75 4.93 3.77
C GLY A 69 -2.87 3.89 3.74
N ILE A 70 -4.07 4.35 3.38
CA ILE A 70 -5.21 3.47 3.12
C ILE A 70 -5.35 3.24 1.62
N ARG A 71 -5.15 2.00 1.19
CA ARG A 71 -5.43 1.60 -0.18
C ARG A 71 -6.92 1.66 -0.51
N VAL A 72 -7.24 2.31 -1.61
CA VAL A 72 -8.60 2.45 -2.15
C VAL A 72 -8.60 2.25 -3.66
N LEU A 73 -9.68 1.71 -4.21
CA LEU A 73 -9.97 1.89 -5.63
C LEU A 73 -10.77 3.18 -5.83
N VAL A 74 -10.57 3.86 -6.95
CA VAL A 74 -11.33 5.05 -7.34
C VAL A 74 -12.22 4.70 -8.52
N LEU A 75 -13.53 4.70 -8.31
CA LEU A 75 -14.52 4.54 -9.38
C LEU A 75 -15.06 5.91 -9.79
N ILE A 76 -14.94 6.23 -11.08
CA ILE A 76 -15.49 7.44 -11.69
C ILE A 76 -16.60 7.00 -12.66
N VAL A 77 -17.82 7.48 -12.43
CA VAL A 77 -18.99 7.20 -13.28
C VAL A 77 -19.48 8.52 -13.85
N SER A 78 -19.84 8.53 -15.13
CA SER A 78 -20.49 9.67 -15.76
C SER A 78 -21.89 9.31 -16.24
N PHE A 79 -22.76 10.32 -16.31
CA PHE A 79 -24.14 10.20 -16.75
C PHE A 79 -24.36 10.91 -18.09
N PRO A 80 -25.43 10.60 -18.83
CA PRO A 80 -25.78 11.31 -20.07
C PRO A 80 -25.94 12.83 -19.90
N SER A 81 -26.25 13.30 -18.69
CA SER A 81 -26.30 14.71 -18.31
C SER A 81 -24.92 15.38 -18.22
N ASN A 82 -23.84 14.63 -18.39
CA ASN A 82 -22.44 15.03 -18.16
C ASN A 82 -22.05 15.21 -16.68
N ASP A 83 -22.95 14.85 -15.76
CA ASP A 83 -22.62 14.78 -14.33
C ASP A 83 -21.69 13.59 -14.05
N GLN A 84 -20.93 13.68 -12.95
CA GLN A 84 -20.09 12.60 -12.46
C GLN A 84 -20.41 12.26 -11.01
N GLU A 85 -20.27 10.98 -10.69
CA GLU A 85 -20.13 10.50 -9.33
C GLU A 85 -18.77 9.80 -9.18
N VAL A 86 -18.10 10.07 -8.06
CA VAL A 86 -16.80 9.49 -7.73
C VAL A 86 -16.91 8.74 -6.41
N TYR A 87 -16.38 7.53 -6.38
CA TYR A 87 -16.41 6.67 -5.20
C TYR A 87 -15.02 6.17 -4.84
N LEU A 88 -14.68 6.23 -3.56
CA LEU A 88 -13.56 5.50 -2.99
C LEU A 88 -14.05 4.15 -2.48
N ILE A 89 -13.35 3.07 -2.84
CA ILE A 89 -13.72 1.69 -2.51
C ILE A 89 -12.59 1.08 -1.68
N ASP A 90 -12.91 0.70 -0.44
CA ASP A 90 -11.91 0.11 0.46
C ASP A 90 -11.77 -1.41 0.27
N ARG A 91 -10.82 -2.03 1.00
CA ARG A 91 -10.60 -3.49 0.96
C ARG A 91 -11.79 -4.30 1.49
N LYS A 92 -12.66 -3.72 2.30
CA LYS A 92 -13.92 -4.34 2.77
C LYS A 92 -15.01 -4.26 1.70
N ASN A 93 -14.72 -3.64 0.56
CA ASN A 93 -15.65 -3.41 -0.54
C ASN A 93 -16.83 -2.50 -0.13
N GLU A 94 -16.54 -1.53 0.75
CA GLU A 94 -17.41 -0.41 1.11
C GLU A 94 -17.15 0.77 0.17
N TYR A 95 -18.22 1.47 -0.22
CA TYR A 95 -18.16 2.56 -1.19
C TYR A 95 -18.46 3.88 -0.48
N ARG A 96 -17.60 4.89 -0.69
CA ARG A 96 -17.76 6.24 -0.14
C ARG A 96 -17.80 7.26 -1.26
N GLN A 97 -18.95 7.91 -1.42
CA GLN A 97 -19.16 8.95 -2.43
C GLN A 97 -18.40 10.21 -2.06
N GLN A 98 -17.68 10.76 -3.03
CA GLN A 98 -16.92 12.00 -2.91
C GLN A 98 -17.66 13.13 -3.63
N ASP A 99 -17.69 14.30 -2.99
CA ASP A 99 -18.21 15.53 -3.55
C ASP A 99 -17.04 16.43 -4.00
N GLY A 100 -17.30 17.36 -4.93
CA GLY A 100 -16.31 18.36 -5.38
C GLY A 100 -15.29 17.87 -6.41
N LEU A 101 -15.30 16.58 -6.77
CA LEU A 101 -14.43 16.01 -7.79
C LEU A 101 -15.08 16.05 -9.18
N PHE A 102 -14.28 16.42 -10.19
CA PHE A 102 -14.64 16.29 -11.60
C PHE A 102 -13.41 15.90 -12.40
N PHE A 103 -13.54 14.92 -13.29
CA PHE A 103 -12.49 14.40 -14.16
C PHE A 103 -12.87 14.67 -15.63
N PRO A 104 -12.19 15.62 -16.32
CA PRO A 104 -12.45 15.88 -17.72
C PRO A 104 -12.04 14.70 -18.61
N HIS A 105 -12.80 14.46 -19.68
CA HIS A 105 -12.45 13.49 -20.70
C HIS A 105 -11.21 13.95 -21.49
N PRO A 106 -10.21 13.08 -21.74
CA PRO A 106 -8.92 13.48 -22.28
C PRO A 106 -8.95 14.04 -23.71
N MET A 107 -9.92 13.61 -24.53
CA MET A 107 -10.06 14.10 -25.91
C MET A 107 -11.01 15.29 -26.06
N ASP A 108 -11.90 15.52 -25.07
CA ASP A 108 -12.85 16.64 -25.09
C ASP A 108 -13.10 17.07 -23.64
N PRO A 109 -12.37 18.09 -23.14
CA PRO A 109 -12.46 18.51 -21.74
C PRO A 109 -13.83 19.01 -21.30
N ARG A 110 -14.76 19.26 -22.24
CA ARG A 110 -16.15 19.63 -21.92
C ARG A 110 -16.98 18.43 -21.47
N ARG A 111 -16.51 17.21 -21.78
CA ARG A 111 -17.17 15.95 -21.41
C ARG A 111 -16.55 15.40 -20.14
N ALA A 112 -17.38 14.76 -19.33
CA ALA A 112 -16.96 13.97 -18.19
C ALA A 112 -16.30 12.65 -18.62
N LEU A 113 -15.18 12.30 -17.99
CA LEU A 113 -14.59 10.96 -18.06
C LEU A 113 -15.55 9.95 -17.41
N GLY A 114 -15.96 8.91 -18.13
CA GLY A 114 -16.85 7.89 -17.58
C GLY A 114 -16.11 6.63 -17.15
N ASN A 115 -16.83 5.75 -16.46
CA ASN A 115 -16.55 4.32 -16.36
C ASN A 115 -15.06 3.97 -16.19
N THR A 116 -14.42 4.61 -15.23
CA THR A 116 -12.97 4.51 -14.98
C THR A 116 -12.75 3.97 -13.58
N LEU A 117 -11.84 3.00 -13.45
CA LEU A 117 -11.47 2.36 -12.19
C LEU A 117 -9.95 2.41 -12.02
N LEU A 118 -9.52 3.09 -10.96
CA LEU A 118 -8.10 3.30 -10.63
C LEU A 118 -7.76 2.57 -9.33
N ASP A 119 -6.49 2.22 -9.17
CA ASP A 119 -5.94 1.71 -7.92
C ASP A 119 -5.04 2.79 -7.32
N ALA A 120 -5.25 3.10 -6.03
CA ALA A 120 -4.65 4.25 -5.38
C ALA A 120 -4.41 4.02 -3.88
N GLU A 121 -3.60 4.91 -3.30
CA GLU A 121 -3.30 4.97 -1.88
C GLU A 121 -3.64 6.36 -1.36
N LEU A 122 -4.47 6.43 -0.32
CA LEU A 122 -4.81 7.67 0.37
C LEU A 122 -3.85 7.87 1.54
N VAL A 123 -3.11 8.98 1.54
CA VAL A 123 -2.07 9.31 2.51
C VAL A 123 -2.33 10.66 3.15
N THR A 124 -1.85 10.83 4.39
CA THR A 124 -1.77 12.13 5.04
C THR A 124 -0.34 12.62 4.96
N ASP A 125 -0.11 13.67 4.19
CA ASP A 125 1.17 14.38 4.15
C ASP A 125 1.24 15.38 5.30
N TYR A 126 2.35 15.36 6.03
CA TYR A 126 2.68 16.35 7.06
C TYR A 126 3.86 17.21 6.61
N ASP A 127 3.64 18.51 6.59
CA ASP A 127 4.68 19.49 6.29
C ASP A 127 5.32 19.99 7.59
N PRO A 128 6.60 19.69 7.87
CA PRO A 128 7.23 20.03 9.14
C PRO A 128 7.48 21.53 9.33
N GLU A 129 7.55 22.31 8.24
CA GLU A 129 7.78 23.75 8.30
C GLU A 129 6.48 24.49 8.66
N THR A 130 5.38 24.13 8.00
CA THR A 130 4.07 24.76 8.19
C THR A 130 3.22 24.09 9.26
N LYS A 131 3.60 22.87 9.68
CA LYS A 131 2.84 21.97 10.58
C LYS A 131 1.43 21.64 10.06
N GLN A 132 1.24 21.70 8.75
CA GLN A 132 -0.04 21.38 8.13
C GLN A 132 -0.09 19.93 7.69
N GLU A 133 -1.24 19.31 7.92
CA GLU A 133 -1.59 18.02 7.36
C GLU A 133 -2.45 18.21 6.11
N THR A 134 -2.12 17.49 5.04
CA THR A 134 -2.88 17.52 3.79
C THR A 134 -3.19 16.10 3.34
N LEU A 135 -4.43 15.87 2.92
CA LEU A 135 -4.86 14.58 2.43
C LEU A 135 -4.56 14.49 0.93
N ASN A 136 -3.87 13.43 0.51
CA ASN A 136 -3.49 13.20 -0.88
C ASN A 136 -3.82 11.77 -1.32
N LEU A 137 -4.32 11.62 -2.54
CA LEU A 137 -4.58 10.35 -3.20
C LEU A 137 -3.52 10.12 -4.27
N LEU A 138 -2.71 9.07 -4.07
CA LEU A 138 -1.62 8.66 -4.94
C LEU A 138 -2.09 7.49 -5.81
N ALA A 139 -2.50 7.78 -7.05
CA ALA A 139 -2.95 6.75 -7.99
C ALA A 139 -1.74 6.06 -8.64
N PHE A 140 -1.75 4.72 -8.67
CA PHE A 140 -0.60 3.94 -9.12
C PHE A 140 -0.93 2.91 -10.22
N ASP A 141 -2.21 2.64 -10.50
CA ASP A 141 -2.62 1.80 -11.62
C ASP A 141 -3.99 2.23 -12.20
N CYS A 142 -4.27 1.89 -13.46
CA CYS A 142 -5.55 2.10 -14.13
C CYS A 142 -6.08 0.76 -14.64
N ILE A 143 -7.09 0.23 -13.94
CA ILE A 143 -7.71 -1.08 -14.18
C ILE A 143 -8.66 -0.96 -15.39
N VAL A 144 -9.42 0.13 -15.44
CA VAL A 144 -10.39 0.45 -16.50
C VAL A 144 -10.30 1.94 -16.79
N GLY A 145 -10.22 2.33 -18.06
CA GLY A 145 -10.23 3.73 -18.48
C GLY A 145 -11.29 3.98 -19.55
N ASP A 146 -12.27 4.83 -19.25
CA ASP A 146 -13.40 5.16 -20.14
C ASP A 146 -14.10 3.92 -20.72
N ALA A 147 -14.53 3.02 -19.83
CA ALA A 147 -15.13 1.71 -20.13
C ALA A 147 -14.20 0.70 -20.85
N GLN A 148 -12.97 1.07 -21.19
CA GLN A 148 -11.98 0.13 -21.70
C GLN A 148 -11.35 -0.64 -20.54
N ASN A 149 -11.59 -1.95 -20.47
CA ASN A 149 -10.90 -2.83 -19.53
C ASN A 149 -9.43 -3.00 -19.94
N LEU A 150 -8.51 -2.66 -19.04
CA LEU A 150 -7.07 -2.63 -19.29
C LEU A 150 -6.33 -3.74 -18.53
N MET A 151 -7.03 -4.62 -17.81
CA MET A 151 -6.38 -5.62 -16.97
C MET A 151 -5.48 -6.57 -17.77
N SER A 152 -5.78 -6.84 -19.04
CA SER A 152 -4.92 -7.68 -19.88
C SER A 152 -3.70 -6.93 -20.46
N LYS A 153 -3.59 -5.61 -20.26
CA LYS A 153 -2.48 -4.78 -20.74
C LYS A 153 -1.37 -4.76 -19.70
N SER A 154 -0.14 -4.52 -20.15
CA SER A 154 1.02 -4.36 -19.27
C SER A 154 0.88 -3.16 -18.32
N LEU A 155 1.55 -3.17 -17.17
CA LEU A 155 1.59 -2.04 -16.25
C LEU A 155 2.01 -0.75 -16.96
N THR A 156 3.02 -0.81 -17.84
CA THR A 156 3.44 0.35 -18.64
C THR A 156 2.29 1.00 -19.41
N SER A 157 1.44 0.19 -20.03
CA SER A 157 0.26 0.67 -20.76
C SER A 157 -0.81 1.22 -19.81
N ARG A 158 -1.06 0.55 -18.68
CA ARG A 158 -2.07 0.97 -17.70
C ARG A 158 -1.67 2.27 -16.99
N TYR A 159 -0.42 2.37 -16.56
CA TYR A 159 0.14 3.58 -15.96
C TYR A 159 0.20 4.75 -16.95
N GLY A 160 0.55 4.48 -18.22
CA GLY A 160 0.44 5.48 -19.29
C GLY A 160 -1.00 5.99 -19.44
N ARG A 161 -2.00 5.10 -19.36
CA ARG A 161 -3.41 5.47 -19.39
C ARG A 161 -3.80 6.32 -18.19
N LEU A 162 -3.42 5.93 -16.97
CA LEU A 162 -3.63 6.72 -15.76
C LEU A 162 -3.13 8.16 -15.95
N LYS A 163 -1.88 8.31 -16.39
CA LYS A 163 -1.24 9.61 -16.53
C LYS A 163 -1.91 10.47 -17.62
N GLU A 164 -2.06 9.93 -18.81
CA GLU A 164 -2.54 10.70 -19.96
C GLU A 164 -4.05 10.95 -19.94
N TRP A 165 -4.85 10.02 -19.40
CA TRP A 165 -6.32 10.10 -19.47
C TRP A 165 -6.97 10.65 -18.22
N VAL A 166 -6.32 10.56 -17.06
CA VAL A 166 -6.91 10.98 -15.78
C VAL A 166 -6.13 12.16 -15.23
N ILE A 167 -4.84 11.95 -14.94
CA ILE A 167 -4.06 12.88 -14.13
C ILE A 167 -3.78 14.18 -14.88
N LYS A 168 -3.30 14.11 -16.13
CA LYS A 168 -3.02 15.32 -16.92
C LYS A 168 -4.27 16.17 -17.19
N PRO A 169 -5.42 15.63 -17.66
CA PRO A 169 -6.63 16.43 -17.84
C PRO A 169 -7.15 17.06 -16.54
N TYR A 170 -7.10 16.31 -15.44
CA TYR A 170 -7.49 16.80 -14.12
C TYR A 170 -6.61 17.97 -13.66
N GLN A 171 -5.28 17.80 -13.72
CA GLN A 171 -4.33 18.85 -13.35
C GLN A 171 -4.50 20.10 -14.23
N LYS A 172 -4.73 19.93 -15.53
CA LYS A 172 -5.00 21.03 -16.46
C LYS A 172 -6.28 21.79 -16.06
N MET A 173 -7.36 21.09 -15.75
CA MET A 173 -8.60 21.72 -15.27
C MET A 173 -8.35 22.54 -13.99
N LEU A 174 -7.60 22.01 -13.02
CA LEU A 174 -7.30 22.74 -11.78
C LEU A 174 -6.41 23.98 -12.02
N GLN A 175 -5.57 23.97 -13.05
CA GLN A 175 -4.78 25.14 -13.47
C GLN A 175 -5.67 26.20 -14.13
N GLU A 176 -6.57 25.80 -15.03
CA GLU A 176 -7.46 26.69 -15.78
C GLU A 176 -8.62 27.21 -14.93
N HIS A 177 -9.02 26.48 -13.89
CA HIS A 177 -10.14 26.82 -13.00
C HIS A 177 -9.73 26.76 -11.52
N PRO A 178 -9.05 27.79 -10.98
CA PRO A 178 -8.60 27.80 -9.58
C PRO A 178 -9.72 27.64 -8.53
N SER A 179 -10.95 28.04 -8.85
CA SER A 179 -12.12 27.82 -7.99
C SER A 179 -12.40 26.34 -7.75
N MET A 180 -12.13 25.46 -8.73
CA MET A 180 -12.24 24.02 -8.58
C MET A 180 -11.20 23.48 -7.61
N ARG A 181 -9.97 24.03 -7.62
CA ARG A 181 -8.90 23.63 -6.68
C ARG A 181 -9.31 23.86 -5.22
N ALA A 182 -10.01 24.96 -4.93
CA ALA A 182 -10.39 25.35 -3.58
C ALA A 182 -11.43 24.41 -2.93
N VAL A 183 -12.16 23.63 -3.73
CA VAL A 183 -13.23 22.73 -3.26
C VAL A 183 -12.83 21.25 -3.32
N GLN A 184 -11.58 20.93 -3.68
CA GLN A 184 -11.14 19.54 -3.73
C GLN A 184 -11.07 18.94 -2.32
N PRO A 185 -11.63 17.73 -2.07
CA PRO A 185 -11.58 17.07 -0.77
C PRO A 185 -10.16 16.59 -0.39
N PHE A 186 -9.28 16.39 -1.39
CA PHE A 186 -7.88 15.97 -1.25
C PHE A 186 -7.11 16.27 -2.55
N GLY A 187 -5.78 16.32 -2.48
CA GLY A 187 -4.94 16.36 -3.67
C GLY A 187 -4.96 15.02 -4.40
N ILE A 188 -4.80 15.03 -5.73
CA ILE A 188 -4.75 13.80 -6.55
C ILE A 188 -3.51 13.84 -7.41
N HIS A 189 -2.67 12.82 -7.27
CA HIS A 189 -1.36 12.74 -7.89
C HIS A 189 -1.15 11.33 -8.46
N GLU A 190 -0.36 11.22 -9.53
CA GLU A 190 0.23 9.93 -9.86
C GLU A 190 1.30 9.56 -8.83
N LYS A 191 1.35 8.29 -8.44
CA LYS A 191 2.43 7.75 -7.63
C LYS A 191 3.64 7.52 -8.51
N GLU A 192 4.74 8.20 -8.21
CA GLU A 192 5.95 8.10 -9.01
C GLU A 192 6.54 6.68 -8.95
N MET A 193 6.76 6.09 -10.12
CA MET A 193 7.38 4.78 -10.26
C MET A 193 8.71 4.88 -11.00
N GLN A 194 9.70 4.16 -10.49
CA GLN A 194 11.03 4.05 -11.08
C GLN A 194 11.25 2.64 -11.63
N ARG A 195 12.25 2.45 -12.48
CA ARG A 195 12.66 1.09 -12.88
C ARG A 195 13.30 0.37 -11.69
N SER A 196 13.16 -0.95 -11.59
CA SER A 196 13.64 -1.72 -10.43
C SER A 196 15.14 -1.61 -10.18
N TYR A 197 15.96 -1.24 -11.16
CA TYR A 197 17.39 -0.99 -10.91
C TYR A 197 17.69 0.38 -10.28
N SER A 198 16.68 1.22 -10.05
CA SER A 198 16.81 2.51 -9.35
C SER A 198 16.43 2.42 -7.87
N ILE A 199 16.51 1.22 -7.26
CA ILE A 199 16.19 0.98 -5.84
C ILE A 199 16.86 2.01 -4.92
N GLU A 200 18.16 2.23 -5.10
CA GLU A 200 18.94 3.13 -4.25
C GLU A 200 18.39 4.58 -4.29
N MET A 201 18.02 5.06 -5.48
CA MET A 201 17.40 6.38 -5.64
C MET A 201 16.06 6.47 -4.90
N VAL A 202 15.22 5.43 -4.98
CA VAL A 202 13.93 5.43 -4.26
C VAL A 202 14.17 5.41 -2.75
N LEU A 203 15.08 4.57 -2.25
CA LEU A 203 15.42 4.53 -0.83
C LEU A 203 15.96 5.88 -0.31
N GLN A 204 16.82 6.54 -1.09
CA GLN A 204 17.34 7.88 -0.76
C GLN A 204 16.28 8.98 -0.79
N SER A 205 15.16 8.76 -1.48
CA SER A 205 14.04 9.72 -1.52
C SER A 205 13.13 9.64 -0.29
N ILE A 206 13.08 8.49 0.40
CA ILE A 206 12.18 8.22 1.53
C ILE A 206 12.25 9.30 2.63
N PRO A 207 13.43 9.77 3.08
CA PRO A 207 13.51 10.81 4.11
C PRO A 207 12.88 12.16 3.73
N ASN A 208 12.63 12.40 2.43
CA ASN A 208 12.02 13.63 1.92
C ASN A 208 10.50 13.49 1.70
N LEU A 209 9.93 12.31 1.94
CA LEU A 209 8.49 12.10 1.86
C LEU A 209 7.78 12.86 2.98
N LYS A 210 6.58 13.36 2.69
CA LYS A 210 5.73 14.04 3.68
C LYS A 210 4.79 13.08 4.40
N HIS A 211 4.59 11.88 3.85
CA HIS A 211 3.82 10.79 4.45
C HIS A 211 4.74 9.68 4.97
N GLY A 212 4.17 8.82 5.82
CA GLY A 212 4.87 7.63 6.30
C GLY A 212 5.20 6.66 5.18
N ASN A 213 6.30 5.91 5.35
CA ASN A 213 6.75 4.86 4.46
C ASN A 213 7.14 3.64 5.30
N ASP A 214 6.81 2.44 4.83
CA ASP A 214 7.16 1.19 5.53
C ASP A 214 7.84 0.18 4.60
N GLY A 215 8.49 0.65 3.53
CA GLY A 215 9.26 -0.18 2.59
C GLY A 215 9.09 0.20 1.12
N LEU A 216 9.12 -0.81 0.24
CA LEU A 216 9.04 -0.65 -1.22
C LEU A 216 7.98 -1.58 -1.82
N ILE A 217 7.39 -1.16 -2.94
CA ILE A 217 6.55 -2.02 -3.79
C ILE A 217 7.23 -2.22 -5.13
N PHE A 218 7.41 -3.48 -5.51
CA PHE A 218 7.84 -3.89 -6.83
C PHE A 218 6.65 -4.42 -7.63
N THR A 219 6.41 -3.89 -8.83
CA THR A 219 5.31 -4.31 -9.69
C THR A 219 5.86 -4.71 -11.06
N CYS A 220 5.54 -5.92 -11.54
CA CYS A 220 6.02 -6.39 -12.84
C CYS A 220 5.48 -5.53 -13.98
N ALA A 221 6.39 -4.91 -14.74
CA ALA A 221 6.10 -3.93 -15.77
C ALA A 221 5.31 -4.50 -16.96
N GLU A 222 5.53 -5.78 -17.28
CA GLU A 222 4.97 -6.46 -18.46
C GLU A 222 3.67 -7.22 -18.16
N SER A 223 3.35 -7.45 -16.89
CA SER A 223 2.21 -8.25 -16.48
C SER A 223 0.87 -7.52 -16.59
N GLY A 224 -0.19 -8.29 -16.86
CA GLY A 224 -1.58 -7.86 -16.68
C GLY A 224 -1.95 -7.69 -15.21
N TYR A 225 -3.00 -6.92 -14.93
CA TYR A 225 -3.55 -6.75 -13.60
C TYR A 225 -4.28 -8.01 -13.15
N VAL A 226 -3.94 -8.52 -11.96
CA VAL A 226 -4.58 -9.70 -11.36
C VAL A 226 -5.47 -9.30 -10.21
N ILE A 227 -6.72 -9.77 -10.22
CA ILE A 227 -7.65 -9.60 -9.10
C ILE A 227 -7.28 -10.57 -7.97
N GLY A 228 -7.18 -10.08 -6.73
CA GLY A 228 -6.77 -10.89 -5.58
C GLY A 228 -5.25 -11.01 -5.49
N THR A 229 -4.74 -12.11 -4.94
CA THR A 229 -3.29 -12.28 -4.72
C THR A 229 -2.51 -12.30 -6.02
N ASP A 230 -1.56 -11.38 -6.16
CA ASP A 230 -0.66 -11.29 -7.31
C ASP A 230 0.79 -11.55 -6.87
N HIS A 231 1.34 -12.67 -7.33
CA HIS A 231 2.72 -13.07 -7.05
C HIS A 231 3.77 -12.24 -7.80
N ARG A 232 3.35 -11.33 -8.69
CA ARG A 232 4.20 -10.38 -9.43
C ARG A 232 4.12 -8.96 -8.87
N ILE A 233 3.42 -8.77 -7.77
CA ILE A 233 3.49 -7.54 -6.97
C ILE A 233 4.11 -7.92 -5.63
N LEU A 234 5.31 -7.40 -5.38
CA LEU A 234 6.11 -7.76 -4.22
C LEU A 234 6.18 -6.57 -3.27
N LYS A 235 5.81 -6.80 -2.00
CA LYS A 235 6.03 -5.82 -0.93
C LYS A 235 7.31 -6.18 -0.18
N TRP A 236 8.28 -5.28 -0.23
CA TRP A 236 9.51 -5.40 0.53
C TRP A 236 9.42 -4.48 1.74
N LYS A 237 9.86 -5.00 2.89
CA LYS A 237 10.10 -4.25 4.12
C LYS A 237 11.50 -4.60 4.63
N PRO A 238 12.25 -3.66 5.21
CA PRO A 238 13.49 -3.99 5.90
C PRO A 238 13.20 -5.04 6.97
N PRO A 239 13.87 -6.21 6.96
CA PRO A 239 13.66 -7.24 7.97
C PRO A 239 13.92 -6.72 9.40
N SER A 240 14.90 -5.83 9.53
CA SER A 240 15.26 -5.09 10.74
C SER A 240 14.15 -4.16 11.27
N GLU A 241 13.18 -3.76 10.44
CA GLU A 241 12.04 -2.93 10.83
C GLU A 241 10.76 -3.76 11.10
N ASN A 242 10.80 -5.08 10.88
CA ASN A 242 9.65 -5.92 11.25
C ASN A 242 9.58 -6.07 12.78
N SER A 243 8.53 -5.50 13.36
CA SER A 243 8.25 -5.62 14.78
C SER A 243 7.26 -6.74 15.08
N ILE A 244 7.34 -7.26 16.32
CA ILE A 244 6.41 -8.23 16.87
C ILE A 244 5.94 -7.72 18.22
N ASP A 245 4.65 -7.84 18.49
CA ASP A 245 4.09 -7.54 19.80
C ASP A 245 4.07 -8.81 20.65
N PHE A 246 4.71 -8.79 21.82
CA PHE A 246 4.66 -9.87 22.80
C PHE A 246 4.08 -9.37 24.12
N LYS A 247 3.63 -10.28 24.97
CA LYS A 247 3.38 -9.97 26.37
C LYS A 247 4.71 -10.04 27.14
N LEU A 248 5.04 -8.98 27.86
CA LEU A 248 6.23 -8.90 28.69
C LEU A 248 5.95 -9.52 30.07
N GLU A 249 6.86 -10.39 30.50
CA GLU A 249 6.88 -10.91 31.86
C GLU A 249 8.26 -10.69 32.48
N LEU A 250 8.29 -10.01 33.63
CA LEU A 250 9.51 -9.68 34.37
C LEU A 250 9.82 -10.79 35.38
N ARG A 251 10.96 -11.44 35.22
CA ARG A 251 11.46 -12.45 36.17
C ARG A 251 12.62 -11.89 36.98
N PHE A 252 12.31 -11.41 38.18
CA PHE A 252 13.30 -10.87 39.11
C PHE A 252 14.15 -11.98 39.76
N PRO A 253 15.46 -11.76 39.95
CA PRO A 253 16.30 -12.69 40.69
C PRO A 253 15.88 -12.74 42.17
N PRO A 254 16.24 -13.81 42.92
CA PRO A 254 15.93 -13.89 44.33
C PRO A 254 16.79 -12.94 45.17
N LEU A 255 16.25 -12.49 46.32
CA LEU A 255 16.99 -11.72 47.31
C LEU A 255 18.16 -12.53 47.91
N PRO A 256 19.33 -11.89 48.16
CA PRO A 256 20.43 -12.54 48.88
C PRO A 256 19.97 -13.08 50.25
N GLY A 257 20.11 -14.39 50.45
CA GLY A 257 19.70 -15.06 51.70
C GLY A 257 18.20 -15.38 51.83
N ARG A 258 17.36 -15.02 50.85
CA ARG A 258 15.93 -15.37 50.81
C ARG A 258 15.52 -15.86 49.40
N PRO A 259 15.83 -17.12 49.03
CA PRO A 259 15.63 -17.64 47.67
C PRO A 259 14.17 -17.65 47.17
N SER A 260 13.18 -17.59 48.07
CA SER A 260 11.75 -17.56 47.74
C SER A 260 11.18 -16.15 47.52
N GLU A 261 11.96 -15.11 47.80
CA GLU A 261 11.53 -13.71 47.68
C GLU A 261 12.26 -13.04 46.50
N PRO A 262 11.55 -12.40 45.56
CA PRO A 262 12.18 -11.68 44.45
C PRO A 262 12.81 -10.37 44.90
N ASP A 263 13.97 -10.04 44.33
CA ASP A 263 14.62 -8.74 44.44
C ASP A 263 14.09 -7.80 43.36
N PHE A 264 13.07 -7.01 43.70
CA PHE A 264 12.47 -6.02 42.79
C PHE A 264 13.38 -4.82 42.49
N THR A 265 14.53 -4.69 43.16
CA THR A 265 15.50 -3.60 42.89
C THR A 265 16.55 -4.00 41.85
N ALA A 266 16.81 -5.30 41.74
CA ALA A 266 17.67 -5.88 40.74
C ALA A 266 17.04 -5.88 39.33
N LYS A 267 17.89 -5.99 38.31
CA LYS A 267 17.45 -6.10 36.92
C LYS A 267 16.84 -7.47 36.65
N PRO A 268 15.57 -7.55 36.19
CA PRO A 268 14.93 -8.82 35.89
C PRO A 268 15.41 -9.39 34.55
N VAL A 269 15.07 -10.65 34.30
CA VAL A 269 15.00 -11.18 32.93
C VAL A 269 13.68 -10.72 32.31
N PHE A 270 13.75 -10.16 31.11
CA PHE A 270 12.60 -9.64 30.38
C PHE A 270 12.09 -10.73 29.41
N GLN A 271 11.15 -11.56 29.86
CA GLN A 271 10.61 -12.66 29.06
C GLN A 271 9.55 -12.14 28.08
N LEU A 272 9.63 -12.60 26.84
CA LEU A 272 8.64 -12.38 25.80
C LEU A 272 7.74 -13.61 25.74
N LEU A 273 6.44 -13.39 25.92
CA LEU A 273 5.41 -14.41 25.84
C LEU A 273 4.56 -14.22 24.59
N VAL A 274 4.40 -15.29 23.81
CA VAL A 274 3.54 -15.31 22.61
C VAL A 274 2.12 -15.72 22.98
N TRP A 275 1.14 -15.09 22.36
CA TRP A 275 -0.26 -15.39 22.59
C TRP A 275 -0.71 -16.59 21.76
N THR A 276 -1.29 -17.62 22.42
CA THR A 276 -1.78 -18.86 21.77
C THR A 276 -3.32 -18.95 21.74
N GLY A 277 -4.01 -17.86 22.10
CA GLY A 277 -5.47 -17.75 22.09
C GLY A 277 -6.08 -17.74 23.50
N ASN A 278 -7.28 -17.17 23.62
CA ASN A 278 -7.96 -16.94 24.90
C ASN A 278 -7.03 -16.19 25.88
N ASN A 279 -6.84 -16.69 27.10
CA ASN A 279 -5.90 -16.14 28.08
C ASN A 279 -4.62 -16.98 28.19
N SER A 280 -4.25 -17.72 27.13
CA SER A 280 -3.08 -18.60 27.10
C SER A 280 -1.87 -17.93 26.45
N TYR A 281 -0.73 -18.10 27.09
CA TYR A 281 0.55 -17.57 26.64
C TYR A 281 1.64 -18.63 26.83
N GLU A 282 2.59 -18.65 25.90
CA GLU A 282 3.75 -19.53 25.96
C GLU A 282 5.03 -18.69 25.95
N HIS A 283 6.06 -19.17 26.65
CA HIS A 283 7.38 -18.55 26.59
C HIS A 283 7.91 -18.63 25.16
N PHE A 284 8.28 -17.47 24.61
CA PHE A 284 8.85 -17.37 23.28
C PHE A 284 10.37 -17.19 23.36
N ASP A 285 10.83 -16.10 23.98
CA ASP A 285 12.24 -15.72 24.07
C ASP A 285 12.45 -14.68 25.18
N THR A 286 13.61 -14.02 25.20
CA THR A 286 13.92 -12.89 26.08
C THR A 286 14.35 -11.67 25.26
N MET A 287 13.97 -10.47 25.73
CA MET A 287 14.51 -9.22 25.18
C MET A 287 15.66 -8.70 26.01
N GLN A 288 16.55 -7.95 25.37
CA GLN A 288 17.63 -7.25 26.05
C GLN A 288 17.21 -5.82 26.30
N VAL A 289 17.32 -5.41 27.57
CA VAL A 289 17.14 -4.03 28.01
C VAL A 289 18.47 -3.64 28.61
N ASP A 290 19.07 -2.52 28.20
CA ASP A 290 20.32 -2.06 28.81
C ASP A 290 20.08 -1.51 30.23
N ASP A 291 21.18 -1.33 30.99
CA ASP A 291 21.08 -0.89 32.38
C ASP A 291 20.50 0.52 32.50
N ALA A 292 20.82 1.44 31.57
CA ALA A 292 20.32 2.80 31.61
C ALA A 292 18.80 2.85 31.37
N GLN A 293 18.30 2.07 30.41
CA GLN A 293 16.89 1.92 30.11
C GLN A 293 16.13 1.30 31.28
N TRP A 294 16.71 0.29 31.94
CA TRP A 294 16.12 -0.31 33.14
C TRP A 294 16.06 0.67 34.32
N GLU A 295 17.14 1.42 34.59
CA GLU A 295 17.12 2.45 35.64
C GLU A 295 16.07 3.54 35.33
N SER A 296 15.92 3.92 34.07
CA SER A 296 14.86 4.86 33.65
C SER A 296 13.46 4.30 33.89
N TRP A 297 13.23 3.01 33.62
CA TRP A 297 11.96 2.35 33.91
C TRP A 297 11.69 2.28 35.41
N LYS A 298 12.66 1.84 36.22
CA LYS A 298 12.49 1.85 37.68
C LYS A 298 12.16 3.24 38.23
N ALA A 299 12.81 4.28 37.71
CA ALA A 299 12.60 5.65 38.16
C ALA A 299 11.22 6.21 37.81
N SER A 300 10.55 5.69 36.77
CA SER A 300 9.21 6.15 36.37
C SER A 300 8.12 5.72 37.37
N GLY A 301 8.34 4.62 38.10
CA GLY A 301 7.33 4.00 38.98
C GLY A 301 6.15 3.36 38.23
N GLU A 302 6.24 3.23 36.92
CA GLU A 302 5.22 2.60 36.08
C GLU A 302 5.27 1.07 36.18
N GLN A 303 4.12 0.41 36.09
CA GLN A 303 4.06 -1.04 35.98
C GLN A 303 4.42 -1.47 34.56
N TYR A 304 5.47 -2.28 34.42
CA TYR A 304 5.92 -2.80 33.12
C TYR A 304 5.61 -4.28 32.91
N ASP A 305 5.48 -5.04 34.00
CA ASP A 305 5.07 -6.44 33.95
C ASP A 305 3.65 -6.58 33.42
N ASP A 306 3.37 -7.71 32.75
CA ASP A 306 2.07 -8.08 32.20
C ASP A 306 1.57 -7.21 31.02
N ARG A 307 2.42 -6.35 30.44
CA ARG A 307 2.06 -5.44 29.34
C ARG A 307 2.45 -5.96 27.96
N VAL A 308 1.79 -5.45 26.93
CA VAL A 308 2.19 -5.71 25.54
C VAL A 308 3.34 -4.79 25.16
N VAL A 309 4.43 -5.39 24.68
CA VAL A 309 5.64 -4.71 24.21
C VAL A 309 5.86 -5.03 22.74
N GLU A 310 6.14 -3.99 21.95
CA GLU A 310 6.59 -4.10 20.57
C GLU A 310 8.13 -4.20 20.56
N VAL A 311 8.66 -5.22 19.90
CA VAL A 311 10.10 -5.47 19.78
C VAL A 311 10.51 -5.71 18.33
N THR A 312 11.76 -5.41 18.00
CA THR A 312 12.39 -5.75 16.71
C THR A 312 13.60 -6.67 16.93
N TRP A 313 13.99 -7.42 15.89
CA TRP A 313 15.17 -8.29 15.96
C TRP A 313 16.42 -7.55 15.49
N ASP A 314 17.40 -7.38 16.37
CA ASP A 314 18.73 -6.91 15.99
C ASP A 314 19.58 -8.10 15.53
N LYS A 315 19.88 -8.14 14.23
CA LYS A 315 20.65 -9.22 13.61
C LYS A 315 22.13 -9.23 14.05
N ALA A 316 22.71 -8.08 14.36
CA ALA A 316 24.10 -7.97 14.77
C ALA A 316 24.28 -8.42 16.23
N ALA A 317 23.41 -7.95 17.12
CA ALA A 317 23.42 -8.31 18.54
C ALA A 317 22.75 -9.67 18.83
N LYS A 318 21.97 -10.21 17.87
CA LYS A 318 21.20 -11.46 17.98
C LYS A 318 20.25 -11.46 19.18
N ASN A 319 19.52 -10.37 19.34
CA ASN A 319 18.58 -10.18 20.44
C ASN A 319 17.33 -9.40 19.99
N TRP A 320 16.27 -9.51 20.80
CA TRP A 320 15.10 -8.65 20.68
C TRP A 320 15.36 -7.32 21.38
N VAL A 321 15.08 -6.23 20.68
CA VAL A 321 15.26 -4.86 21.16
C VAL A 321 13.90 -4.23 21.38
N TYR A 322 13.75 -3.56 22.52
CA TYR A 322 12.56 -2.79 22.88
C TYR A 322 12.30 -1.66 21.87
N HIS A 323 11.05 -1.55 21.40
CA HIS A 323 10.59 -0.42 20.59
C HIS A 323 9.65 0.49 21.39
N ARG A 324 8.49 -0.04 21.81
CA ARG A 324 7.51 0.69 22.63
C ARG A 324 6.54 -0.24 23.36
N PHE A 325 5.86 0.27 24.38
CA PHE A 325 4.66 -0.38 24.90
C PHE A 325 3.44 -0.14 24.02
N ARG A 326 2.55 -1.13 23.97
CA ARG A 326 1.33 -1.15 23.15
C ARG A 326 0.10 -1.19 24.04
N ASP A 327 -0.14 -0.09 24.74
CA ASP A 327 -1.29 0.06 25.63
C ASP A 327 -2.64 0.09 24.87
N ASP A 328 -2.59 0.16 23.53
CA ASP A 328 -3.72 -0.01 22.62
C ASP A 328 -4.16 -1.49 22.46
N LYS A 329 -3.44 -2.44 23.06
CA LYS A 329 -3.66 -3.88 22.86
C LYS A 329 -3.78 -4.65 24.18
N ASP A 330 -4.81 -5.50 24.25
CA ASP A 330 -4.97 -6.45 25.35
C ASP A 330 -3.99 -7.64 25.26
N HIS A 331 -3.61 -8.01 24.03
CA HIS A 331 -2.74 -9.16 23.76
C HIS A 331 -1.67 -8.81 22.73
N GLY A 332 -0.52 -9.50 22.81
CA GLY A 332 0.47 -9.52 21.74
C GLY A 332 -0.04 -10.21 20.47
N ASN A 333 0.83 -10.36 19.48
CA ASN A 333 0.49 -11.07 18.27
C ASN A 333 0.23 -12.56 18.55
N HIS A 334 -0.78 -13.10 17.86
CA HIS A 334 -1.04 -14.55 17.88
C HIS A 334 0.16 -15.31 17.29
N GLN A 335 0.46 -16.50 17.80
CA GLN A 335 1.58 -17.34 17.35
C GLN A 335 1.67 -17.48 15.82
N SER A 336 0.53 -17.70 15.15
CA SER A 336 0.51 -17.82 13.68
C SER A 336 0.94 -16.53 12.93
N VAL A 337 0.82 -15.37 13.56
CA VAL A 337 1.30 -14.09 13.03
C VAL A 337 2.79 -13.95 13.32
N VAL A 338 3.22 -14.28 14.54
CA VAL A 338 4.64 -14.33 14.93
C VAL A 338 5.43 -15.21 13.96
N ASP A 339 4.96 -16.42 13.67
CA ASP A 339 5.64 -17.36 12.77
C ASP A 339 5.86 -16.77 11.36
N LYS A 340 4.86 -16.05 10.82
CA LYS A 340 4.95 -15.39 9.51
C LYS A 340 5.92 -14.22 9.51
N ILE A 341 5.99 -13.46 10.61
CA ILE A 341 6.94 -12.36 10.75
C ILE A 341 8.35 -12.93 10.88
N LEU A 342 8.54 -14.01 11.65
CA LEU A 342 9.83 -14.69 11.77
C LEU A 342 10.32 -15.27 10.43
N GLU A 343 9.44 -15.84 9.62
CA GLU A 343 9.78 -16.25 8.26
C GLU A 343 10.28 -15.04 7.44
N SER A 344 9.59 -13.89 7.54
CA SER A 344 9.98 -12.65 6.87
C SER A 344 11.30 -12.07 7.40
N ILE A 345 11.63 -12.25 8.68
CA ILE A 345 12.91 -11.82 9.27
C ILE A 345 14.05 -12.74 8.80
N ARG A 346 13.81 -14.06 8.74
CA ARG A 346 14.82 -15.07 8.35
C ARG A 346 15.14 -15.03 6.86
N ASP A 347 14.11 -14.99 6.02
CA ASP A 347 14.23 -15.00 4.55
C ASP A 347 14.31 -13.59 3.95
N GLY A 348 14.22 -12.59 4.82
CA GLY A 348 14.23 -11.18 4.48
C GLY A 348 15.55 -10.73 3.88
N VAL A 349 15.45 -9.70 3.06
CA VAL A 349 16.59 -9.06 2.37
C VAL A 349 16.75 -7.66 2.93
N GLU A 350 17.90 -7.32 3.51
CA GLU A 350 18.17 -5.96 3.98
C GLU A 350 18.37 -5.00 2.79
N ALA A 351 18.26 -3.70 3.06
CA ALA A 351 18.35 -2.66 2.04
C ALA A 351 19.68 -2.72 1.26
N GLU A 352 20.80 -2.95 1.94
CA GLU A 352 22.13 -3.03 1.34
C GLU A 352 22.24 -4.21 0.38
N GLN A 353 21.65 -5.35 0.75
CA GLN A 353 21.62 -6.51 -0.13
C GLN A 353 20.76 -6.21 -1.35
N LEU A 354 19.58 -5.62 -1.17
CA LEU A 354 18.70 -5.25 -2.29
C LEU A 354 19.39 -4.27 -3.27
N VAL A 355 20.10 -3.27 -2.76
CA VAL A 355 20.88 -2.31 -3.55
C VAL A 355 22.04 -2.98 -4.29
N SER A 356 22.72 -3.97 -3.67
CA SER A 356 23.86 -4.65 -4.31
C SER A 356 23.49 -5.37 -5.62
N HIS A 357 22.21 -5.75 -5.80
CA HIS A 357 21.70 -6.35 -7.03
C HIS A 357 21.31 -5.33 -8.12
N ALA A 358 21.24 -4.03 -7.82
CA ALA A 358 20.75 -3.00 -8.76
C ALA A 358 21.54 -2.97 -10.09
N ASN A 359 22.86 -3.14 -10.05
CA ASN A 359 23.70 -3.17 -11.26
C ASN A 359 23.44 -4.41 -12.13
N THR A 360 23.24 -5.57 -11.52
CA THR A 360 22.88 -6.81 -12.23
C THR A 360 21.52 -6.66 -12.89
N ILE A 361 20.52 -6.17 -12.13
CA ILE A 361 19.17 -5.89 -12.65
C ILE A 361 19.24 -4.94 -13.85
N ARG A 362 20.02 -3.85 -13.74
CA ARG A 362 20.19 -2.88 -14.82
C ARG A 362 20.79 -3.52 -16.07
N THR A 363 21.84 -4.30 -15.91
CA THR A 363 22.56 -4.93 -17.03
C THR A 363 21.62 -5.86 -17.78
N ASN A 364 20.95 -6.77 -17.06
CA ASN A 364 20.00 -7.72 -17.63
C ASN A 364 18.81 -7.02 -18.29
N TRP A 365 18.28 -5.96 -17.67
CA TRP A 365 17.23 -5.13 -18.27
C TRP A 365 17.67 -4.57 -19.63
N LYS A 366 18.87 -3.99 -19.72
CA LYS A 366 19.38 -3.42 -20.97
C LYS A 366 19.64 -4.47 -22.04
N GLU A 367 20.01 -5.69 -21.66
CA GLU A 367 20.12 -6.81 -22.59
C GLU A 367 18.76 -7.26 -23.13
N ARG A 368 17.73 -7.32 -22.28
CA ARG A 368 16.35 -7.59 -22.71
C ARG A 368 15.81 -6.53 -23.66
N GLU A 369 15.99 -5.24 -23.34
CA GLU A 369 15.58 -4.13 -24.21
C GLU A 369 16.22 -4.24 -25.61
N LYS A 370 17.53 -4.54 -25.69
CA LYS A 370 18.21 -4.73 -26.98
C LYS A 370 17.65 -5.92 -27.76
N SER A 371 17.37 -7.03 -27.09
CA SER A 371 16.86 -8.26 -27.70
C SER A 371 15.42 -8.11 -28.22
N ALA A 372 14.59 -7.33 -27.51
CA ALA A 372 13.23 -7.03 -27.95
C ALA A 372 13.22 -6.17 -29.23
N VAL A 373 14.15 -5.22 -29.36
CA VAL A 373 14.27 -4.35 -30.54
C VAL A 373 14.83 -5.13 -31.76
N SER A 374 15.79 -6.02 -31.56
CA SER A 374 16.33 -6.84 -32.65
C SER A 374 15.35 -7.90 -33.15
N GLY A 375 14.46 -8.41 -32.28
CA GLY A 375 13.38 -9.34 -32.65
C GLY A 375 12.18 -8.71 -33.37
N ALA A 376 12.06 -7.38 -33.40
CA ALA A 376 10.92 -6.66 -33.98
C ALA A 376 11.08 -6.29 -35.48
N HIS A 377 12.13 -6.76 -36.16
CA HIS A 377 12.28 -6.58 -37.62
C HIS A 377 11.28 -7.46 -38.40
N TYR A 378 10.07 -6.92 -38.63
CA TYR A 378 9.15 -7.42 -39.66
C TYR A 378 9.41 -6.74 -41.02
N PRO A 379 9.20 -7.43 -42.16
CA PRO A 379 9.39 -6.86 -43.49
C PRO A 379 8.29 -5.82 -43.81
N PRO A 380 8.52 -4.89 -44.77
CA PRO A 380 7.60 -3.81 -45.05
C PRO A 380 6.39 -4.32 -45.87
N SER A 381 5.21 -4.35 -45.25
CA SER A 381 3.90 -4.43 -45.91
C SER A 381 2.87 -3.97 -44.87
N GLY A 382 1.86 -3.13 -45.12
CA GLY A 382 1.23 -2.63 -46.32
C GLY A 382 -0.26 -2.51 -45.99
N GLY A 383 -0.81 -1.29 -45.95
CA GLY A 383 -2.26 -1.03 -45.96
C GLY A 383 -3.04 -1.22 -44.64
N TYR A 384 -3.69 -0.14 -44.19
CA TYR A 384 -4.73 -0.17 -43.15
C TYR A 384 -5.97 -0.95 -43.62
N PRO A 385 -6.56 -1.84 -42.79
CA PRO A 385 -7.92 -2.31 -43.01
C PRO A 385 -8.96 -1.33 -42.41
N PRO A 386 -10.20 -1.28 -42.93
CA PRO A 386 -11.21 -0.33 -42.51
C PRO A 386 -11.89 -0.71 -41.19
N SER A 387 -12.45 0.31 -40.54
CA SER A 387 -13.15 0.28 -39.26
C SER A 387 -14.39 -0.63 -39.25
N GLY A 388 -14.34 -1.72 -38.49
CA GLY A 388 -15.50 -2.55 -38.14
C GLY A 388 -16.14 -2.11 -36.82
N GLN A 389 -17.47 -1.97 -36.84
CA GLN A 389 -18.33 -1.67 -35.69
C GLN A 389 -18.23 -2.78 -34.61
N TYR A 390 -17.89 -2.40 -33.38
CA TYR A 390 -18.09 -3.23 -32.19
C TYR A 390 -19.25 -2.65 -31.38
N GLY A 391 -20.26 -3.48 -31.12
CA GLY A 391 -21.43 -3.14 -30.32
C GLY A 391 -21.04 -2.77 -28.88
N GLY A 392 -21.56 -1.64 -28.41
CA GLY A 392 -21.34 -1.16 -27.05
C GLY A 392 -22.10 -1.97 -25.99
N PRO A 393 -21.63 -1.96 -24.73
CA PRO A 393 -22.36 -2.55 -23.60
C PRO A 393 -23.66 -1.75 -23.30
N PRO A 394 -24.63 -2.35 -22.58
CA PRO A 394 -25.94 -1.74 -22.39
C PRO A 394 -25.86 -0.42 -21.61
N ALA A 395 -26.58 0.59 -22.11
CA ALA A 395 -26.68 1.91 -21.50
C ALA A 395 -27.29 1.81 -20.09
N PHE A 396 -26.71 2.59 -19.17
CA PHE A 396 -27.26 2.83 -17.84
C PHE A 396 -28.60 3.57 -17.97
N VAL A 397 -29.72 2.88 -17.75
CA VAL A 397 -31.06 3.48 -17.70
C VAL A 397 -31.35 3.84 -16.25
N ALA A 398 -31.28 5.12 -15.91
CA ALA A 398 -31.78 5.65 -14.66
C ALA A 398 -33.32 5.56 -14.65
N GLY A 399 -33.88 4.69 -13.81
CA GLY A 399 -35.31 4.55 -13.60
C GLY A 399 -35.86 5.69 -12.72
N LEU A 400 -36.62 6.57 -13.36
CA LEU A 400 -37.75 7.39 -12.89
C LEU A 400 -38.13 7.34 -11.38
N GLY A 401 -37.96 8.50 -10.73
CA GLY A 401 -39.07 9.29 -10.17
C GLY A 401 -39.86 8.76 -8.96
N ILE A 402 -39.67 9.41 -7.81
CA ILE A 402 -40.73 9.59 -6.82
C ILE A 402 -40.83 11.08 -6.47
N ARG A 403 -41.98 11.66 -6.82
CA ARG A 403 -42.45 12.95 -6.31
C ARG A 403 -42.61 12.86 -4.79
N ARG A 404 -42.14 13.87 -4.06
CA ARG A 404 -43.03 14.85 -3.42
C ARG A 404 -42.39 16.23 -3.47
#